data_AF-A0A1M7CJR9-F1
#
_entry.id   AF-A0A1M7CJR9-F1
#
_cell.length_a   1.000
_cell.length_b   1.000
_cell.length_c   1.000
_cell.angle_alpha   90.00
_cell.angle_beta   90.00
_cell.angle_gamma   90.00
#
_symmetry.space_group_name_H-M   'P 1'
#
loop_
_entity.id
_entity.type
_entity.pdbx_description
1 polymer ?
#
loop_
_entity_poly.entity_id
_entity_poly.type
_entity_poly.pdbx_seq_one_letter_code
_entity_poly.pdbx_strand_id
1 'polypeptide(L)'
;MPKNLLNDLQKLLASAPVLLRDRICKECDWSVSTYYRKSKPLGYFKNKSSLPASISNAEKEMIKRAAKEIKDALNRDLDKILK
;
A
#
# COMPACT_ATOMS: atom_id res chain seq x y z
N MET A 1 10.20 27.70 -11.11
CA MET A 1 8.91 27.31 -11.73
C MET A 1 7.81 27.49 -10.71
N PRO A 2 6.61 27.95 -11.09
CA PRO A 2 5.48 28.06 -10.16
C PRO A 2 5.15 26.68 -9.57
N LYS A 3 5.02 26.60 -8.24
CA LYS A 3 4.58 25.38 -7.53
C LYS A 3 3.16 25.05 -7.99
N ASN A 4 2.94 23.85 -8.53
CA ASN A 4 1.61 23.33 -8.80
C ASN A 4 1.22 22.39 -7.66
N LEU A 5 0.63 22.99 -6.61
CA LEU A 5 0.22 22.29 -5.40
C LEU A 5 -0.61 21.03 -5.69
N LEU A 6 -1.58 21.14 -6.60
CA LEU A 6 -2.44 20.01 -6.97
C LEU A 6 -1.65 18.87 -7.60
N ASN A 7 -0.73 19.19 -8.53
CA ASN A 7 0.12 18.19 -9.16
C ASN A 7 1.08 17.52 -8.17
N ASP A 8 1.63 18.28 -7.21
CA ASP A 8 2.55 17.74 -6.20
C ASP A 8 1.82 16.82 -5.21
N LEU A 9 0.62 17.19 -4.78
CA LEU A 9 -0.26 16.34 -3.97
C LEU A 9 -0.67 15.06 -4.72
N GLN A 10 -1.05 15.20 -5.99
CA GLN A 10 -1.44 14.07 -6.83
C GLN A 10 -0.29 13.06 -6.98
N LYS A 11 0.94 13.54 -7.22
CA LYS A 11 2.12 12.69 -7.31
C LYS A 11 2.42 11.96 -6.00
N LEU A 12 2.36 12.67 -4.88
CA LEU A 12 2.58 12.09 -3.55
C LEU A 12 1.60 10.95 -3.29
N LEU A 13 0.30 11.22 -3.42
CA LEU A 13 -0.76 10.24 -3.13
C LEU A 13 -0.77 9.06 -4.12
N ALA A 14 -0.47 9.31 -5.40
CA ALA A 14 -0.38 8.25 -6.40
C ALA A 14 0.81 7.29 -6.16
N SER A 15 1.89 7.78 -5.52
CA SER A 15 3.06 6.95 -5.20
C SER A 15 2.83 6.01 -4.00
N ALA A 16 1.99 6.42 -3.04
CA ALA A 16 1.72 5.67 -1.80
C ALA A 16 1.34 4.19 -2.00
N PRO A 17 0.34 3.84 -2.85
CA PRO A 17 -0.04 2.45 -3.04
C PRO A 17 1.06 1.60 -3.69
N VAL A 18 1.88 2.20 -4.56
CA VAL A 18 3.00 1.52 -5.21
C VAL A 18 4.08 1.18 -4.18
N LEU A 19 4.47 2.16 -3.36
CA LEU A 19 5.46 1.96 -2.31
C LEU A 19 5.01 0.92 -1.28
N LEU A 20 3.74 0.96 -0.88
CA LEU A 20 3.18 -0.02 0.03
C LEU A 20 3.20 -1.44 -0.55
N ARG A 21 2.78 -1.59 -1.83
CA ARG A 21 2.82 -2.88 -2.53
C ARG A 21 4.24 -3.43 -2.60
N ASP A 22 5.19 -2.63 -3.06
CA ASP A 22 6.56 -3.09 -3.29
C ASP A 22 7.23 -3.50 -1.97
N ARG A 23 6.98 -2.73 -0.90
CA ARG A 23 7.45 -3.06 0.45
C ARG A 23 6.87 -4.38 0.96
N ILE A 24 5.56 -4.58 0.82
CA ILE A 24 4.90 -5.82 1.25
C ILE A 24 5.37 -7.02 0.42
N CYS A 25 5.47 -6.84 -0.91
CA CYS A 25 5.95 -7.90 -1.80
C CYS A 25 7.36 -8.36 -1.43
N LYS A 26 8.26 -7.41 -1.16
CA LYS A 26 9.63 -7.70 -0.75
C LYS A 26 9.72 -8.45 0.59
N GLU A 27 8.97 -8.01 1.59
CA GLU A 27 9.13 -8.50 2.97
C GLU A 27 8.31 -9.76 3.26
N CYS A 28 7.19 -9.95 2.55
CA CYS A 28 6.37 -11.16 2.65
C CYS A 28 6.70 -12.21 1.57
N ASP A 29 7.71 -11.96 0.73
CA ASP A 29 8.05 -12.78 -0.44
C ASP A 29 6.83 -13.05 -1.36
N TRP A 30 6.03 -12.00 -1.58
CA TRP A 30 4.87 -12.08 -2.46
C TRP A 30 5.22 -11.59 -3.87
N SER A 31 4.70 -12.30 -4.87
CA SER A 31 4.58 -11.71 -6.20
C SER A 31 3.51 -10.61 -6.20
N VAL A 32 3.62 -9.69 -7.17
CA VAL A 32 2.60 -8.65 -7.41
C VAL A 32 1.21 -9.26 -7.59
N SER A 33 1.11 -10.41 -8.25
CA SER A 33 -0.16 -11.14 -8.42
C SER A 33 -0.73 -11.64 -7.09
N THR A 34 0.13 -12.15 -6.19
CA THR A 34 -0.29 -12.56 -4.84
C THR A 34 -0.77 -11.38 -4.01
N TYR A 35 -0.08 -10.24 -4.06
CA TYR A 35 -0.53 -9.02 -3.40
C TYR A 35 -1.95 -8.64 -3.84
N TYR A 36 -2.20 -8.51 -5.14
CA TYR A 36 -3.52 -8.13 -5.64
C TYR A 36 -4.59 -9.18 -5.38
N ARG A 37 -4.24 -10.48 -5.35
CA ARG A 37 -5.19 -11.54 -4.97
C ARG A 37 -5.59 -11.43 -3.49
N LYS A 38 -4.65 -11.15 -2.59
CA LYS A 38 -4.88 -11.01 -1.15
C LYS A 38 -5.53 -9.68 -0.77
N SER A 39 -5.35 -8.63 -1.57
CA SER A 39 -5.95 -7.31 -1.33
C SER A 39 -7.40 -7.17 -1.81
N LYS A 40 -7.96 -8.19 -2.48
CA LYS A 40 -9.35 -8.12 -2.97
C LYS A 40 -10.32 -8.09 -1.79
N PRO A 41 -11.42 -7.31 -1.89
CA PRO A 41 -12.45 -7.31 -0.86
C PRO A 41 -13.08 -8.70 -0.74
N LEU A 42 -13.47 -9.09 0.48
CA LEU A 42 -14.00 -10.42 0.77
C LEU A 42 -15.22 -10.79 -0.09
N GLY A 43 -16.06 -9.80 -0.47
CA GLY A 43 -17.22 -9.98 -1.34
C GLY A 43 -16.90 -10.24 -2.82
N TYR A 44 -15.63 -10.16 -3.23
CA TYR A 44 -15.21 -10.44 -4.60
C TYR A 44 -15.28 -11.94 -4.95
N PHE A 45 -15.17 -12.80 -3.94
CA PHE A 45 -15.10 -14.24 -4.12
C PHE A 45 -16.49 -14.86 -3.93
N LYS A 46 -17.26 -14.96 -5.02
CA LYS A 46 -18.63 -15.51 -5.03
C LYS A 46 -18.70 -16.98 -4.57
N ASN A 47 -17.58 -17.72 -4.67
CA ASN A 47 -17.51 -19.14 -4.35
C ASN A 47 -16.40 -19.39 -3.30
N LYS A 48 -16.67 -20.20 -2.26
CA LYS A 48 -15.72 -20.56 -1.18
C LYS A 48 -14.37 -21.14 -1.67
N SER A 49 -14.33 -21.72 -2.88
CA SER A 49 -13.11 -22.24 -3.51
C SER A 49 -12.12 -21.15 -3.97
N SER A 50 -12.51 -19.88 -3.89
CA SER A 50 -11.70 -18.73 -4.30
C SER A 50 -11.34 -17.80 -3.15
N LEU A 51 -11.57 -18.21 -1.89
CA LEU A 51 -11.22 -17.42 -0.70
C LEU A 51 -9.81 -16.84 -0.82
N PRO A 52 -9.61 -15.55 -0.46
CA PRO A 52 -8.29 -14.95 -0.53
C PRO A 52 -7.36 -15.75 0.38
N ALA A 53 -6.19 -16.12 -0.16
CA ALA A 53 -5.18 -16.84 0.58
C ALA A 53 -4.94 -16.15 1.93
N SER A 54 -5.18 -16.87 3.03
CA SER A 54 -5.16 -16.30 4.37
C SER A 54 -3.88 -15.53 4.63
N ILE A 55 -4.00 -14.34 5.23
CA ILE A 55 -2.85 -13.56 5.68
C ILE A 55 -2.46 -14.11 7.06
N SER A 56 -1.24 -14.64 7.17
CA SER A 56 -0.68 -15.14 8.43
C SER A 56 -0.48 -14.02 9.44
N ASN A 57 -0.28 -14.37 10.72
CA ASN A 57 -0.04 -13.36 11.75
C ASN A 57 1.27 -12.59 11.51
N ALA A 58 2.32 -13.24 11.04
CA ALA A 58 3.58 -12.59 10.68
C ALA A 58 3.40 -11.59 9.53
N GLU A 59 2.70 -12.00 8.46
CA GLU A 59 2.36 -11.11 7.34
C GLU A 59 1.52 -9.92 7.81
N LYS A 60 0.54 -10.12 8.71
CA LYS A 60 -0.27 -9.02 9.26
C LYS A 60 0.59 -7.98 10.00
N GLU A 61 1.50 -8.42 10.87
CA GLU A 61 2.38 -7.50 11.59
C GLU A 61 3.32 -6.76 10.63
N MET A 62 3.82 -7.44 9.60
CA MET A 62 4.63 -6.80 8.56
C MET A 62 3.83 -5.75 7.77
N ILE A 63 2.59 -6.06 7.38
CA ILE A 63 1.71 -5.11 6.69
C ILE A 63 1.45 -3.88 7.55
N LYS A 64 1.17 -4.05 8.86
CA LYS A 64 0.97 -2.93 9.79
C LYS A 64 2.23 -2.05 9.88
N ARG A 65 3.41 -2.67 9.98
CA ARG A 65 4.68 -1.96 10.02
C ARG A 65 4.90 -1.16 8.74
N ALA A 66 4.75 -1.78 7.56
CA ALA A 66 4.88 -1.11 6.27
C ALA A 66 3.90 0.07 6.15
N ALA A 67 2.63 -0.11 6.56
CA ALA A 67 1.64 0.97 6.54
C ALA A 67 2.03 2.15 7.42
N LYS A 68 2.61 1.90 8.61
CA LYS A 68 3.10 2.96 9.51
C LYS A 68 4.29 3.70 8.89
N GLU A 69 5.25 2.99 8.33
CA GLU A 69 6.41 3.57 7.64
C GLU A 69 5.98 4.49 6.48
N ILE A 70 5.04 4.02 5.65
CA ILE A 70 4.49 4.81 4.54
C ILE A 70 3.74 6.03 5.05
N LYS A 71 2.88 5.88 6.07
CA LYS A 71 2.17 7.02 6.67
C LYS A 71 3.14 8.10 7.16
N ASP A 72 4.19 7.70 7.86
CA ASP A 72 5.17 8.64 8.41
C ASP A 72 5.97 9.32 7.28
N ALA A 73 6.26 8.62 6.18
CA ALA A 73 6.87 9.21 4.99
C ALA A 73 5.95 10.21 4.28
N LEU A 74 4.68 9.83 4.07
CA LEU A 74 3.68 10.71 3.46
C LEU A 74 3.48 11.99 4.25
N ASN A 75 3.41 11.90 5.59
CA ASN A 75 3.27 13.08 6.44
C ASN A 75 4.47 14.01 6.29
N ARG A 76 5.70 13.48 6.30
CA ARG A 76 6.91 14.30 6.11
C ARG A 76 6.91 15.02 4.76
N ASP A 77 6.48 14.37 3.69
CA ASP A 77 6.48 14.96 2.36
C ASP A 77 5.30 15.92 2.15
N LEU A 78 4.14 15.62 2.75
CA LEU A 78 3.00 16.53 2.81
C LEU A 78 3.37 17.83 3.53
N ASP A 79 4.05 17.74 4.67
CA ASP A 79 4.53 18.91 5.42
C ASP A 79 5.49 19.79 4.61
N LYS A 80 6.24 19.21 3.66
CA LYS A 80 7.11 19.98 2.75
C LYS A 80 6.33 20.67 1.64
N ILE A 81 5.28 20.03 1.15
CA ILE A 81 4.41 20.58 0.09
C ILE A 81 3.60 21.77 0.61
N LEU A 82 3.13 21.68 1.87
CA LEU A 82 2.29 22.70 2.50
C LEU A 82 3.06 23.90 3.08
N LYS A 83 4.40 23.84 3.11
CA LYS A 83 5.28 24.97 3.46
C LYS A 83 5.61 25.82 2.22
#